data_AF-A0A814J119-F1
#
_entry.id   AF-A0A814J119-F1
#
_cell.length_a   1.000
_cell.length_b   1.000
_cell.length_c   1.000
_cell.angle_alpha   90.00
_cell.angle_beta   90.00
_cell.angle_gamma   90.00
#
_symmetry.space_group_name_H-M   'P 1'
#
loop_
_entity.id
_entity.type
_entity.pdbx_description
1 polymer ?
#
loop_
_entity_poly.entity_id
_entity_poly.type
_entity_poly.pdbx_seq_one_letter_code
_entity_poly.pdbx_strand_id
1 'polypeptide(L)'
;MLFLLKKHYQISQSSRPTKSLAQKICFVFSGQSPQWWAMGRQLYENEPLFNKWINLIDGEITKINNGEWRLLEELIKKKNEQESRTNDTNIGQPPLFAIRVALAALLVSWNIYPSSIISHSAGDQADAFVADRLSLEEAVRVVYHRLRLQNRNTRQGGRMLAVSMSEEEVENKLLKSIEHLACITVVNSPRSVTISGNEKTIDKIQQIFSIFYPNVFKACVRIKNAFHSYQMNRFDIEKDMLLSLEDIRGYSIKEQKQTFNPICAQAKLYSSIIGEQMNDNILLDGQYWWSNVRQVVRFYDAIAAIIKDEAANVFLEISSHPVLGTSIRECYVLTNQQQSSPLILLTLIRKENEQITLLTSLAQLTTLSHVWQQYFHTRQILPLKNHEEYFDNFPLYKFHLSPCWYESKGSSIQRLANRIPTHPLLGIRQLNDQTSATWKSLININVPQHSFLKDHKSQDAILFPAVAYLELATAASQQLLSSKEDDQQQQPTIIFEDINFTKALILNEHELVEVFTQIIMPMREWYIIFCNQDNLNKYLLNQFTLHAQGKIEINFKEQKSLTIPNT
;
A
#
# COMPACT_ATOMS: atom_id res chain seq x y z
N MET A 1 -36.20 -15.60 4.59
CA MET A 1 -34.77 -15.96 4.76
C MET A 1 -33.81 -15.16 3.84
N LEU A 2 -34.19 -14.85 2.59
CA LEU A 2 -33.39 -14.07 1.61
C LEU A 2 -33.62 -12.52 1.59
N PHE A 3 -34.53 -12.01 2.44
CA PHE A 3 -34.89 -10.58 2.40
C PHE A 3 -33.78 -9.64 2.92
N LEU A 4 -32.83 -10.15 3.71
CA LEU A 4 -31.77 -9.35 4.33
C LEU A 4 -30.45 -9.35 3.56
N LEU A 5 -30.15 -10.39 2.77
CA LEU A 5 -28.98 -10.36 1.86
C LEU A 5 -29.24 -9.42 0.67
N LYS A 6 -30.49 -9.31 0.20
CA LYS A 6 -30.87 -8.32 -0.82
C LYS A 6 -30.81 -6.87 -0.34
N LYS A 7 -31.02 -6.60 0.96
CA LYS A 7 -31.14 -5.22 1.47
C LYS A 7 -29.80 -4.45 1.51
N HIS A 8 -28.67 -5.16 1.42
CA HIS A 8 -27.34 -4.57 1.27
C HIS A 8 -26.82 -4.56 -0.19
N TYR A 9 -27.67 -4.90 -1.16
CA TYR A 9 -27.31 -5.06 -2.59
C TYR A 9 -27.87 -3.98 -3.52
N GLN A 10 -28.28 -2.82 -3.01
CA GLN A 10 -28.48 -1.65 -3.88
C GLN A 10 -27.12 -1.01 -4.18
N ILE A 11 -26.44 -1.59 -5.17
CA ILE A 11 -25.30 -0.97 -5.84
C ILE A 11 -25.83 0.25 -6.60
N SER A 12 -25.40 1.44 -6.20
CA SER A 12 -25.38 2.59 -7.11
C SER A 12 -24.47 2.23 -8.28
N GLN A 13 -25.07 2.08 -9.46
CA GLN A 13 -24.34 1.96 -10.72
C GLN A 13 -23.66 3.28 -11.05
N SER A 14 -22.53 3.59 -10.43
CA SER A 14 -21.69 4.72 -10.88
C SER A 14 -20.24 4.61 -10.41
N SER A 15 -19.58 3.50 -10.70
CA SER A 15 -18.14 3.53 -10.95
C SER A 15 -17.80 2.39 -11.90
N ARG A 16 -17.36 2.77 -13.11
CA ARG A 16 -16.71 1.82 -14.02
C ARG A 16 -15.56 1.18 -13.24
N PRO A 17 -15.42 -0.16 -13.21
CA PRO A 17 -14.25 -0.78 -12.63
C PRO A 17 -13.05 -0.31 -13.45
N THR A 18 -12.28 0.62 -12.90
CA THR A 18 -10.93 0.91 -13.39
C THR A 18 -10.18 -0.41 -13.38
N LYS A 19 -9.62 -0.79 -14.53
CA LYS A 19 -8.73 -1.96 -14.69
C LYS A 19 -7.50 -1.79 -13.79
N SER A 20 -7.64 -1.95 -12.48
CA SER A 20 -6.54 -2.46 -11.66
C SER A 20 -6.29 -3.88 -12.16
N LEU A 21 -5.05 -4.38 -12.16
CA LEU A 21 -4.84 -5.83 -12.23
C LEU A 21 -5.85 -6.48 -11.27
N ALA A 22 -6.83 -7.21 -11.79
CA ALA A 22 -7.77 -7.95 -10.94
C ALA A 22 -6.90 -8.92 -10.16
N GLN A 23 -6.69 -8.62 -8.87
CA GLN A 23 -5.82 -9.42 -8.03
C GLN A 23 -6.35 -10.82 -7.99
N LYS A 24 -5.45 -11.77 -8.23
CA LYS A 24 -5.80 -13.18 -8.28
C LYS A 24 -5.63 -13.76 -6.88
N ILE A 25 -6.61 -13.45 -6.04
CA ILE A 25 -6.67 -13.90 -4.66
C ILE A 25 -7.06 -15.37 -4.66
N CYS A 26 -6.24 -16.20 -4.05
CA CYS A 26 -6.55 -17.60 -3.78
C CYS A 26 -7.07 -17.72 -2.35
N PHE A 27 -8.29 -18.23 -2.18
CA PHE A 27 -8.77 -18.66 -0.86
C PHE A 27 -8.22 -20.05 -0.56
N VAL A 28 -7.54 -20.18 0.58
CA VAL A 28 -6.92 -21.42 1.04
C VAL A 28 -7.61 -21.88 2.32
N PHE A 29 -8.45 -22.90 2.25
CA PHE A 29 -9.14 -23.46 3.40
C PHE A 29 -8.24 -24.47 4.11
N SER A 30 -7.79 -24.13 5.32
CA SER A 30 -6.90 -25.04 6.07
C SER A 30 -7.60 -26.33 6.48
N GLY A 31 -6.83 -27.39 6.71
CA GLY A 31 -7.34 -28.70 7.10
C GLY A 31 -7.61 -28.85 8.58
N GLN A 32 -6.90 -29.77 9.24
CA GLN A 32 -6.93 -29.81 10.70
C GLN A 32 -5.98 -28.73 11.23
N SER A 33 -6.50 -27.56 11.62
CA SER A 33 -5.73 -26.53 12.30
C SER A 33 -5.71 -26.79 13.81
N PRO A 34 -4.75 -26.22 14.58
CA PRO A 34 -4.77 -26.21 16.04
C PRO A 34 -6.02 -25.52 16.59
N GLN A 35 -7.12 -26.27 16.64
CA GLN A 35 -8.38 -25.77 17.18
C GLN A 35 -8.25 -25.51 18.69
N TRP A 36 -9.12 -24.64 19.19
CA TRP A 36 -9.17 -24.32 20.62
C TRP A 36 -10.58 -23.92 21.02
N TRP A 37 -10.91 -24.06 22.29
CA TRP A 37 -12.28 -23.98 22.82
C TRP A 37 -13.03 -22.66 22.62
N ALA A 38 -12.32 -21.57 22.33
CA ALA A 38 -12.87 -20.23 22.22
C ALA A 38 -12.58 -19.54 20.88
N MET A 39 -12.19 -20.32 19.86
CA MET A 39 -12.03 -19.80 18.50
C MET A 39 -13.33 -19.22 17.95
N GLY A 40 -13.25 -18.03 17.35
CA GLY A 40 -14.35 -17.33 16.71
C GLY A 40 -15.33 -16.63 17.67
N ARG A 41 -15.06 -16.61 18.98
CA ARG A 41 -15.99 -15.99 19.96
C ARG A 41 -16.07 -14.48 19.82
N GLN A 42 -14.94 -13.81 19.63
CA GLN A 42 -14.93 -12.35 19.50
C GLN A 42 -15.64 -11.93 18.22
N LEU A 43 -15.45 -12.68 17.13
CA LEU A 43 -16.21 -12.44 15.90
C LEU A 43 -17.69 -12.79 16.06
N TYR A 44 -18.04 -13.86 16.77
CA TYR A 44 -19.44 -14.20 17.05
C TYR A 44 -20.18 -13.11 17.84
N GLU A 45 -19.49 -12.45 18.77
CA GLU A 45 -20.05 -11.36 19.58
C GLU A 45 -20.14 -10.05 18.80
N ASN A 46 -19.14 -9.74 17.98
CA ASN A 46 -19.00 -8.40 17.39
C ASN A 46 -19.32 -8.30 15.89
N GLU A 47 -19.43 -9.42 15.17
CA GLU A 47 -19.72 -9.45 13.73
C GLU A 47 -21.08 -10.13 13.45
N PRO A 48 -22.16 -9.37 13.19
CA PRO A 48 -23.51 -9.91 13.01
C PRO A 48 -23.62 -10.96 11.89
N LEU A 49 -22.86 -10.80 10.80
CA LEU A 49 -22.87 -11.76 9.70
C LEU A 49 -22.18 -13.07 10.10
N PHE A 50 -21.08 -12.99 10.84
CA PHE A 50 -20.38 -14.17 11.36
C PHE A 50 -21.30 -14.94 12.31
N ASN A 51 -21.90 -14.23 13.27
CA ASN A 51 -22.88 -14.76 14.21
C ASN A 51 -24.02 -15.53 13.49
N LYS A 52 -24.58 -14.92 12.44
CA LYS A 52 -25.67 -15.51 11.66
C LYS A 52 -25.26 -16.83 10.99
N TRP A 53 -24.07 -16.89 10.39
CA TRP A 53 -23.57 -18.10 9.75
C TRP A 53 -23.32 -19.22 10.77
N ILE A 54 -22.74 -18.90 11.93
CA ILE A 54 -22.56 -19.89 13.01
C ILE A 54 -23.90 -20.45 13.47
N ASN A 55 -24.92 -19.61 13.70
CA ASN A 55 -26.26 -20.05 14.10
C ASN A 55 -26.95 -20.91 13.03
N LEU A 56 -26.80 -20.56 11.76
CA LEU A 56 -27.36 -21.34 10.66
C LEU A 56 -26.75 -22.74 10.60
N ILE A 57 -25.42 -22.83 10.69
CA ILE A 57 -24.68 -24.09 10.63
C ILE A 57 -24.94 -24.94 11.89
N ASP A 58 -25.04 -24.31 13.07
CA ASP A 58 -25.48 -24.99 14.30
C ASP A 58 -26.85 -25.65 14.11
N GLY A 59 -27.79 -24.97 13.46
CA GLY A 59 -29.11 -25.51 13.13
C GLY A 59 -29.04 -26.76 12.25
N GLU A 60 -28.27 -26.74 11.16
CA GLU A 60 -28.12 -27.90 10.28
C GLU A 60 -27.38 -29.07 10.95
N ILE A 61 -26.34 -28.79 11.75
CA ILE A 61 -25.64 -29.81 12.53
C ILE A 61 -26.58 -30.45 13.57
N THR A 62 -27.41 -29.64 14.23
CA THR A 62 -28.38 -30.12 15.22
C THR A 62 -29.43 -31.03 14.58
N LYS A 63 -29.85 -30.74 13.35
CA LYS A 63 -30.79 -31.61 12.62
C LYS A 63 -30.17 -32.97 12.32
N ILE A 64 -28.97 -33.01 11.74
CA ILE A 64 -28.36 -34.27 11.30
C ILE A 64 -27.92 -35.18 12.46
N ASN A 65 -27.57 -34.58 13.61
CA ASN A 65 -27.19 -35.33 14.81
C ASN A 65 -28.38 -35.57 15.77
N ASN A 66 -29.62 -35.31 15.35
CA ASN A 66 -30.83 -35.45 16.16
C ASN A 66 -30.79 -34.73 17.52
N GLY A 67 -30.08 -33.60 17.59
CA GLY A 67 -29.96 -32.79 18.80
C GLY A 67 -29.03 -33.36 19.87
N GLU A 68 -28.24 -34.39 19.57
CA GLU A 68 -27.27 -34.99 20.53
C GLU A 68 -26.28 -33.97 21.09
N TRP A 69 -25.87 -32.99 20.27
CA TRP A 69 -25.00 -31.91 20.69
C TRP A 69 -25.17 -30.68 19.78
N ARG A 70 -24.68 -29.53 20.24
CA ARG A 70 -24.76 -28.26 19.51
C ARG A 70 -23.39 -27.63 19.35
N LEU A 71 -23.14 -27.05 18.19
CA LEU A 71 -21.95 -26.30 17.86
C LEU A 71 -21.77 -25.09 18.81
N LEU A 72 -22.86 -24.37 19.09
CA LEU A 72 -22.84 -23.19 19.94
C LEU A 72 -22.43 -23.51 21.40
N GLU A 73 -22.77 -24.69 21.90
CA GLU A 73 -22.32 -25.12 23.23
C GLU A 73 -20.80 -25.25 23.27
N GLU A 74 -20.21 -25.87 22.23
CA GLU A 74 -18.77 -26.13 22.14
C GLU A 74 -17.95 -24.87 21.87
N LEU A 75 -18.44 -23.98 20.99
CA LEU A 75 -17.73 -22.78 20.57
C LEU A 75 -17.96 -21.58 21.45
N ILE A 76 -19.17 -21.39 22.00
CA ILE A 76 -19.57 -20.11 22.61
C ILE A 76 -19.87 -20.26 24.10
N LYS A 77 -20.66 -21.27 24.51
CA LYS A 77 -21.20 -21.31 25.88
C LYS A 77 -20.25 -21.87 26.94
N LYS A 78 -19.42 -22.85 26.60
CA LYS A 78 -18.46 -23.43 27.55
C LYS A 78 -17.52 -22.36 28.11
N LYS A 79 -17.27 -22.38 29.43
CA LYS A 79 -16.53 -21.29 30.12
C LYS A 79 -15.05 -21.60 30.34
N ASN A 80 -14.62 -22.85 30.17
CA ASN A 80 -13.23 -23.25 30.29
C ASN A 80 -12.81 -24.27 29.20
N GLU A 81 -11.50 -24.43 29.03
CA GLU A 81 -10.90 -25.31 28.00
C GLU A 81 -11.16 -26.79 28.30
N GLN A 82 -11.18 -27.17 29.59
CA GLN A 82 -11.33 -28.56 30.03
C GLN A 82 -12.70 -29.15 29.68
N GLU A 83 -13.75 -28.32 29.67
CA GLU A 83 -15.09 -28.75 29.27
C GLU A 83 -15.23 -28.93 27.76
N SER A 84 -14.36 -28.31 26.95
CA SER A 84 -14.52 -28.25 25.50
C SER A 84 -14.13 -29.55 24.82
N ARG A 85 -15.01 -30.04 23.94
CA ARG A 85 -14.77 -31.22 23.12
C ARG A 85 -14.28 -30.85 21.73
N THR A 86 -13.87 -29.59 21.51
CA THR A 86 -13.36 -29.12 20.22
C THR A 86 -12.14 -29.92 19.75
N ASN A 87 -11.35 -30.49 20.67
CA ASN A 87 -10.22 -31.36 20.34
C ASN A 87 -10.62 -32.83 20.11
N ASP A 88 -11.86 -33.22 20.43
CA ASP A 88 -12.31 -34.58 20.24
C ASP A 88 -12.54 -34.87 18.76
N THR A 89 -12.08 -36.03 18.31
CA THR A 89 -12.19 -36.41 16.90
C THR A 89 -13.63 -36.58 16.45
N ASN A 90 -14.63 -36.74 17.32
CA ASN A 90 -16.04 -36.79 16.93
C ASN A 90 -16.74 -35.42 16.90
N ILE A 91 -16.06 -34.33 17.30
CA ILE A 91 -16.65 -32.99 17.39
C ILE A 91 -15.82 -31.93 16.67
N GLY A 92 -14.49 -32.05 16.57
CA GLY A 92 -13.63 -30.94 16.18
C GLY A 92 -13.75 -30.38 14.76
N GLN A 93 -14.17 -31.16 13.76
CA GLN A 93 -14.28 -30.68 12.37
C GLN A 93 -15.48 -29.73 12.12
N PRO A 94 -16.72 -30.03 12.57
CA PRO A 94 -17.86 -29.13 12.36
C PRO A 94 -17.66 -27.70 12.87
N PRO A 95 -17.05 -27.45 14.04
CA PRO A 95 -16.67 -26.12 14.46
C PRO A 95 -15.69 -25.41 13.53
N LEU A 96 -14.71 -26.15 12.99
CA LEU A 96 -13.77 -25.59 12.01
C LEU A 96 -14.47 -25.26 10.69
N PHE A 97 -15.35 -26.14 10.20
CA PHE A 97 -16.18 -25.87 9.03
C PHE A 97 -17.01 -24.60 9.21
N ALA A 98 -17.71 -24.47 10.34
CA ALA A 98 -18.55 -23.31 10.62
C ALA A 98 -17.76 -22.00 10.63
N ILE A 99 -16.59 -21.99 11.28
CA ILE A 99 -15.71 -20.82 11.32
C ILE A 99 -15.20 -20.46 9.93
N ARG A 100 -14.76 -21.44 9.13
CA ARG A 100 -14.27 -21.18 7.77
C ARG A 100 -15.33 -20.56 6.87
N VAL A 101 -16.54 -21.11 6.92
CA VAL A 101 -17.67 -20.58 6.14
C VAL A 101 -18.03 -19.17 6.61
N ALA A 102 -18.09 -18.93 7.92
CA ALA A 102 -18.39 -17.61 8.47
C ALA A 102 -17.31 -16.56 8.13
N LEU A 103 -16.03 -16.94 8.16
CA LEU A 103 -14.91 -16.09 7.73
C LEU A 103 -14.98 -15.79 6.23
N ALA A 104 -15.20 -16.80 5.39
CA ALA A 104 -15.37 -16.61 3.95
C ALA A 104 -16.52 -15.64 3.65
N ALA A 105 -17.64 -15.77 4.37
CA ALA A 105 -18.78 -14.88 4.23
C ALA A 105 -18.47 -13.43 4.64
N LEU A 106 -17.69 -13.22 5.72
CA LEU A 106 -17.23 -11.88 6.09
C LEU A 106 -16.35 -11.26 5.00
N LEU A 107 -15.36 -12.01 4.49
CA LEU A 107 -14.46 -11.53 3.44
C LEU A 107 -15.24 -11.14 2.18
N VAL A 108 -16.17 -11.99 1.75
CA VAL A 108 -17.06 -11.74 0.62
C VAL A 108 -17.93 -10.50 0.86
N SER A 109 -18.43 -10.29 2.09
CA SER A 109 -19.20 -9.08 2.43
C SER A 109 -18.39 -7.78 2.33
N TRP A 110 -17.06 -7.89 2.38
CA TRP A 110 -16.11 -6.79 2.18
C TRP A 110 -15.61 -6.69 0.74
N ASN A 111 -16.27 -7.36 -0.21
CA ASN A 111 -15.86 -7.44 -1.61
C ASN A 111 -14.49 -8.07 -1.86
N ILE A 112 -14.02 -8.93 -0.95
CA ILE A 112 -12.84 -9.77 -1.17
C ILE A 112 -13.33 -11.10 -1.74
N TYR A 113 -13.08 -11.32 -3.03
CA TYR A 113 -13.52 -12.51 -3.76
C TYR A 113 -12.32 -13.33 -4.24
N PRO A 114 -12.41 -14.67 -4.22
CA PRO A 114 -11.38 -15.53 -4.79
C PRO A 114 -11.47 -15.57 -6.32
N SER A 115 -10.32 -15.62 -6.99
CA SER A 115 -10.21 -16.13 -8.37
C SER A 115 -10.04 -17.65 -8.40
N SER A 116 -9.43 -18.20 -7.36
CA SER A 116 -9.23 -19.63 -7.15
C SER A 116 -9.49 -20.02 -5.70
N ILE A 117 -9.95 -21.24 -5.51
CA ILE A 117 -10.26 -21.82 -4.21
C ILE A 117 -9.52 -23.16 -4.12
N ILE A 118 -8.90 -23.41 -2.97
CA ILE A 118 -8.28 -24.69 -2.63
C ILE A 118 -8.44 -24.97 -1.14
N SER A 119 -8.48 -26.24 -0.80
CA SER A 119 -8.44 -26.73 0.57
C SER A 119 -7.26 -27.67 0.84
N HIS A 120 -6.98 -27.86 2.12
CA HIS A 120 -6.14 -28.92 2.62
C HIS A 120 -6.99 -29.94 3.38
N SER A 121 -7.17 -31.17 2.88
CA SER A 121 -7.83 -32.28 3.63
C SER A 121 -9.24 -31.96 4.18
N ALA A 122 -9.34 -31.58 5.46
CA ALA A 122 -10.60 -31.24 6.15
C ALA A 122 -11.05 -29.79 5.87
N GLY A 123 -10.38 -29.10 4.95
CA GLY A 123 -10.85 -27.85 4.37
C GLY A 123 -11.87 -28.08 3.25
N ASP A 124 -11.85 -29.25 2.59
CA ASP A 124 -12.62 -29.54 1.37
C ASP A 124 -14.14 -29.36 1.55
N GLN A 125 -14.65 -29.50 2.77
CA GLN A 125 -16.08 -29.33 2.98
C GLN A 125 -16.49 -27.85 2.88
N ALA A 126 -15.64 -26.95 3.37
CA ALA A 126 -15.89 -25.51 3.33
C ALA A 126 -15.66 -24.93 1.94
N ASP A 127 -14.64 -25.42 1.23
CA ASP A 127 -14.27 -24.92 -0.09
C ASP A 127 -15.31 -25.32 -1.15
N ALA A 128 -15.81 -26.56 -1.11
CA ALA A 128 -16.88 -27.06 -1.97
C ALA A 128 -18.19 -26.32 -1.73
N PHE A 129 -18.51 -25.97 -0.48
CA PHE A 129 -19.67 -25.13 -0.16
C PHE A 129 -19.49 -23.70 -0.71
N VAL A 130 -18.34 -23.07 -0.47
CA VAL A 130 -18.08 -21.69 -0.90
C VAL A 130 -17.98 -21.56 -2.42
N ALA A 131 -17.50 -22.60 -3.09
CA ALA A 131 -17.46 -22.70 -4.56
C ALA A 131 -18.80 -23.12 -5.17
N ASP A 132 -19.88 -23.23 -4.37
CA ASP A 132 -21.21 -23.66 -4.83
C ASP A 132 -21.21 -25.02 -5.55
N ARG A 133 -20.38 -25.95 -5.08
CA ARG A 133 -20.41 -27.37 -5.46
C ARG A 133 -21.26 -28.22 -4.51
N LEU A 134 -21.48 -27.76 -3.28
CA LEU A 134 -22.37 -28.39 -2.31
C LEU A 134 -23.32 -27.36 -1.73
N SER A 135 -24.59 -27.75 -1.52
CA SER A 135 -25.51 -26.98 -0.69
C SER A 135 -25.05 -27.04 0.77
N LEU A 136 -25.58 -26.15 1.61
CA LEU A 136 -25.22 -26.15 3.03
C LEU A 136 -25.57 -27.49 3.71
N GLU A 137 -26.73 -28.06 3.37
CA GLU A 137 -27.19 -29.34 3.90
C GLU A 137 -26.25 -30.48 3.49
N GLU A 138 -25.88 -30.55 2.21
CA GLU A 138 -24.93 -31.54 1.71
C GLU A 138 -23.54 -31.39 2.35
N ALA A 139 -23.03 -30.16 2.47
CA ALA A 139 -21.76 -29.89 3.12
C ALA A 139 -21.76 -30.33 4.60
N VAL A 140 -22.84 -30.05 5.34
CA VAL A 140 -23.00 -30.50 6.73
C VAL A 140 -23.10 -32.03 6.81
N ARG A 141 -23.80 -32.69 5.88
CA ARG A 141 -23.83 -34.16 5.78
C ARG A 141 -22.44 -34.75 5.61
N VAL A 142 -21.65 -34.19 4.69
CA VAL A 142 -20.27 -34.61 4.47
C VAL A 142 -19.43 -34.44 5.74
N VAL A 143 -19.45 -33.25 6.36
CA VAL A 143 -18.68 -32.97 7.59
C VAL A 143 -19.03 -33.95 8.70
N TYR A 144 -20.33 -34.15 8.96
CA TYR A 144 -20.82 -35.01 10.02
C TYR A 144 -20.43 -36.48 9.80
N HIS A 145 -20.74 -37.03 8.62
CA HIS A 145 -20.48 -38.44 8.34
C HIS A 145 -19.00 -38.75 8.22
N ARG A 146 -18.21 -37.86 7.60
CA ARG A 146 -16.74 -37.99 7.55
C ARG A 146 -16.16 -38.16 8.96
N LEU A 147 -16.57 -37.29 9.87
CA LEU A 147 -16.07 -37.30 11.24
C LEU A 147 -16.54 -38.51 12.04
N ARG A 148 -17.84 -38.82 11.98
CA ARG A 148 -18.46 -39.97 12.65
C ARG A 148 -17.75 -41.28 12.30
N LEU A 149 -17.43 -41.46 11.02
CA LEU A 149 -16.78 -42.66 10.51
C LEU A 149 -15.29 -42.69 10.86
N GLN A 150 -14.56 -41.58 10.68
CA GLN A 150 -13.16 -41.47 11.07
C GLN A 150 -12.95 -41.67 12.59
N ASN A 151 -13.91 -41.28 13.42
CA ASN A 151 -13.84 -41.44 14.87
C ASN A 151 -13.71 -42.92 15.31
N ARG A 152 -14.20 -43.88 14.50
CA ARG A 152 -14.07 -45.33 14.79
C ARG A 152 -12.61 -45.79 14.92
N ASN A 153 -11.69 -45.10 14.23
CA ASN A 153 -10.26 -45.43 14.26
C ASN A 153 -9.49 -44.87 15.47
N THR A 154 -10.06 -43.94 16.23
CA THR A 154 -9.35 -43.23 17.32
C THR A 154 -8.80 -44.16 18.41
N ARG A 155 -9.45 -45.31 18.63
CA ARG A 155 -9.04 -46.29 19.65
C ARG A 155 -7.98 -47.28 19.16
N GLN A 156 -7.60 -47.23 17.88
CA GLN A 156 -6.69 -48.21 17.27
C GLN A 156 -5.22 -47.78 17.26
N GLY A 157 -4.91 -46.61 17.82
CA GLY A 157 -3.55 -46.07 17.87
C GLY A 157 -3.04 -45.64 16.50
N GLY A 158 -3.23 -44.37 16.17
CA GLY A 158 -2.67 -43.72 14.99
C GLY A 158 -1.87 -42.48 15.37
N ARG A 159 -0.84 -42.17 14.57
CA ARG A 159 -0.03 -40.96 14.73
C ARG A 159 0.37 -40.43 13.36
N MET A 160 0.59 -39.12 13.29
CA MET A 160 1.09 -38.43 12.11
C MET A 160 2.32 -37.60 12.49
N LEU A 161 3.36 -37.65 11.66
CA LEU A 161 4.63 -36.97 11.84
C LEU A 161 4.87 -36.05 10.65
N ALA A 162 4.87 -34.74 10.88
CA ALA A 162 5.30 -33.76 9.89
C ALA A 162 6.84 -33.73 9.86
N VAL A 163 7.43 -33.74 8.67
CA VAL A 163 8.88 -33.85 8.46
C VAL A 163 9.30 -32.91 7.33
N SER A 164 10.37 -32.14 7.56
CA SER A 164 10.96 -31.26 6.53
C SER A 164 11.90 -32.04 5.60
N MET A 165 11.33 -32.93 4.78
CA MET A 165 11.98 -33.68 3.70
C MET A 165 11.08 -33.71 2.48
N SER A 166 11.65 -33.95 1.31
CA SER A 166 10.88 -34.23 0.09
C SER A 166 10.23 -35.62 0.13
N GLU A 167 9.22 -35.83 -0.72
CA GLU A 167 8.56 -37.13 -0.90
C GLU A 167 9.58 -38.21 -1.29
N GLU A 168 10.39 -37.93 -2.32
CA GLU A 168 11.43 -38.84 -2.80
C GLU A 168 12.45 -39.21 -1.72
N GLU A 169 12.88 -38.26 -0.90
CA GLU A 169 13.80 -38.53 0.20
C GLU A 169 13.20 -39.50 1.21
N VAL A 170 11.93 -39.31 1.60
CA VAL A 170 11.26 -40.18 2.57
C VAL A 170 11.03 -41.57 1.98
N GLU A 171 10.64 -41.67 0.71
CA GLU A 171 10.46 -42.95 0.02
C GLU A 171 11.77 -43.74 -0.07
N ASN A 172 12.85 -43.09 -0.51
CA ASN A 172 14.15 -43.72 -0.69
C ASN A 172 14.83 -44.08 0.64
N LYS A 173 14.67 -43.25 1.68
CA LYS A 173 15.36 -43.43 2.97
C LYS A 173 14.64 -44.40 3.91
N LEU A 174 13.32 -44.55 3.80
CA LEU A 174 12.53 -45.28 4.81
C LEU A 174 11.49 -46.23 4.24
N LEU A 175 10.64 -45.78 3.31
CA LEU A 175 9.38 -46.48 3.12
C LEU A 175 9.49 -47.77 2.31
N LYS A 176 10.52 -47.94 1.46
CA LYS A 176 10.70 -49.19 0.69
C LYS A 176 10.73 -50.47 1.55
N SER A 177 11.08 -50.39 2.84
CA SER A 177 11.12 -51.55 3.75
C SER A 177 9.94 -51.64 4.73
N ILE A 178 9.14 -50.58 4.90
CA ILE A 178 8.08 -50.50 5.93
C ILE A 178 6.76 -49.90 5.40
N GLU A 179 6.54 -49.89 4.10
CA GLU A 179 5.35 -49.31 3.42
C GLU A 179 4.01 -49.84 3.97
N HIS A 180 4.01 -51.10 4.43
CA HIS A 180 2.84 -51.73 5.06
C HIS A 180 2.54 -51.21 6.49
N LEU A 181 3.46 -50.47 7.11
CA LEU A 181 3.36 -49.96 8.50
C LEU A 181 3.22 -48.43 8.58
N ALA A 182 3.70 -47.71 7.57
CA ALA A 182 3.61 -46.26 7.48
C ALA A 182 3.61 -45.82 6.01
N CYS A 183 2.95 -44.70 5.73
CA CYS A 183 2.87 -44.11 4.39
C CYS A 183 2.98 -42.59 4.44
N ILE A 184 3.43 -41.97 3.35
CA ILE A 184 3.29 -40.53 3.14
C ILE A 184 1.81 -40.25 2.91
N THR A 185 1.28 -39.28 3.63
CA THR A 185 -0.14 -38.97 3.64
C THR A 185 -0.46 -37.54 3.25
N VAL A 186 0.54 -36.67 3.32
CA VAL A 186 0.42 -35.28 2.90
C VAL A 186 1.75 -34.86 2.29
N VAL A 187 1.70 -34.28 1.10
CA VAL A 187 2.81 -33.57 0.45
C VAL A 187 2.45 -32.09 0.48
N ASN A 188 2.95 -31.38 1.50
CA ASN A 188 2.61 -29.96 1.72
C ASN A 188 3.42 -29.04 0.82
N SER A 189 4.68 -29.38 0.58
CA SER A 189 5.61 -28.57 -0.20
C SER A 189 6.73 -29.47 -0.75
N PRO A 190 7.63 -28.93 -1.60
CA PRO A 190 8.79 -29.68 -2.10
C PRO A 190 9.69 -30.28 -1.00
N ARG A 191 9.63 -29.73 0.21
CA ARG A 191 10.49 -30.11 1.34
C ARG A 191 9.69 -30.36 2.62
N SER A 192 8.38 -30.60 2.53
CA SER A 192 7.52 -30.81 3.68
C SER A 192 6.49 -31.89 3.39
N VAL A 193 6.63 -33.03 4.07
CA VAL A 193 5.69 -34.14 3.99
C VAL A 193 5.18 -34.53 5.37
N THR A 194 4.05 -35.22 5.41
CA THR A 194 3.54 -35.87 6.63
C THR A 194 3.49 -37.37 6.41
N ILE A 195 4.03 -38.11 7.37
CA ILE A 195 4.00 -39.57 7.41
C ILE A 195 2.97 -39.99 8.45
N SER A 196 2.16 -41.01 8.16
CA SER A 196 1.24 -41.56 9.15
C SER A 196 1.25 -43.08 9.19
N GLY A 197 0.86 -43.61 10.35
CA GLY A 197 0.81 -45.04 10.62
C GLY A 197 0.44 -45.32 12.07
N ASN A 198 0.70 -46.55 12.52
CA ASN A 198 0.55 -46.88 13.94
C ASN A 198 1.51 -46.04 14.81
N GLU A 199 1.04 -45.67 16.00
CA GLU A 199 1.80 -44.88 16.97
C GLU A 199 3.24 -45.38 17.19
N LYS A 200 3.41 -46.68 17.46
CA LYS A 200 4.73 -47.27 17.71
C LYS A 200 5.65 -47.21 16.49
N THR A 201 5.08 -47.34 15.29
CA THR A 201 5.84 -47.24 14.03
C THR A 201 6.32 -45.81 13.81
N ILE A 202 5.45 -44.83 14.02
CA ILE A 202 5.79 -43.43 13.84
C ILE A 202 6.82 -42.96 14.87
N ASP A 203 6.72 -43.42 16.11
CA ASP A 203 7.71 -43.12 17.15
C ASP A 203 9.10 -43.67 16.79
N LYS A 204 9.16 -44.89 16.23
CA LYS A 204 10.41 -45.47 15.71
C LYS A 204 10.97 -44.68 14.52
N ILE A 205 10.12 -44.29 13.56
CA ILE A 205 10.54 -43.44 12.43
C ILE A 205 11.09 -42.11 12.93
N GLN A 206 10.43 -41.49 13.90
CA GLN A 206 10.90 -40.24 14.50
C GLN A 206 12.26 -40.43 15.18
N GLN A 207 12.48 -41.52 15.92
CA GLN A 207 13.78 -41.85 16.53
C GLN A 207 14.87 -42.05 15.48
N ILE A 208 14.60 -42.79 14.40
CA ILE A 208 15.52 -42.98 13.27
C ILE A 208 15.89 -41.61 12.67
N PHE A 209 14.90 -40.74 12.42
CA PHE A 209 15.16 -39.40 11.93
C PHE A 209 15.93 -38.52 12.92
N SER A 210 15.77 -38.71 14.24
CA SER A 210 16.56 -38.01 15.24
C SER A 210 18.04 -38.42 15.19
N ILE A 211 18.32 -39.69 14.92
CA ILE A 211 19.69 -40.22 14.88
C ILE A 211 20.40 -39.85 13.58
N PHE A 212 19.77 -40.15 12.44
CA PHE A 212 20.42 -40.02 11.13
C PHE A 212 20.26 -38.63 10.50
N TYR A 213 19.25 -37.86 10.91
CA TYR A 213 18.93 -36.55 10.35
C TYR A 213 18.59 -35.54 11.46
N PRO A 214 19.53 -35.25 12.38
CA PRO A 214 19.27 -34.47 13.58
C PRO A 214 18.74 -33.05 13.28
N ASN A 215 19.22 -32.44 12.19
CA ASN A 215 18.86 -31.08 11.78
C ASN A 215 17.53 -30.98 11.01
N VAL A 216 16.89 -32.11 10.67
CA VAL A 216 15.59 -32.10 10.01
C VAL A 216 14.49 -31.85 11.03
N PHE A 217 13.68 -30.82 10.76
CA PHE A 217 12.48 -30.53 11.52
C PHE A 217 11.51 -31.72 11.46
N LYS A 218 10.98 -32.09 12.62
CA LYS A 218 10.06 -33.20 12.79
C LYS A 218 9.16 -32.96 13.99
N ALA A 219 7.85 -33.04 13.79
CA ALA A 219 6.87 -32.78 14.84
C ALA A 219 5.65 -33.69 14.69
N CYS A 220 5.26 -34.34 15.79
CA CYS A 220 4.03 -35.12 15.82
C CYS A 220 2.82 -34.19 15.81
N VAL A 221 1.87 -34.47 14.92
CA VAL A 221 0.58 -33.77 14.89
C VAL A 221 -0.26 -34.25 16.08
N ARG A 222 -0.95 -33.32 16.75
CA ARG A 222 -1.74 -33.59 17.97
C ARG A 222 -3.08 -34.25 17.65
N ILE A 223 -3.03 -35.46 17.10
CA ILE A 223 -4.18 -36.27 16.71
C ILE A 223 -3.90 -37.74 17.01
N LYS A 224 -4.98 -38.51 17.25
CA LYS A 224 -4.91 -39.95 17.60
C LYS A 224 -5.19 -40.86 16.40
N ASN A 225 -5.33 -40.28 15.21
CA ASN A 225 -5.65 -40.99 13.96
C ASN A 225 -4.50 -40.86 12.97
N ALA A 226 -4.28 -41.91 12.18
CA ALA A 226 -3.47 -41.84 10.97
C ALA A 226 -4.38 -41.56 9.76
N PHE A 227 -4.78 -40.31 9.57
CA PHE A 227 -5.61 -39.91 8.42
C PHE A 227 -4.89 -40.18 7.09
N HIS A 228 -5.68 -40.37 6.01
CA HIS A 228 -5.16 -40.58 4.65
C HIS A 228 -4.25 -41.80 4.49
N SER A 229 -4.46 -42.81 5.35
CA SER A 229 -3.64 -44.02 5.42
C SER A 229 -4.48 -45.27 5.29
N TYR A 230 -3.80 -46.42 5.19
CA TYR A 230 -4.41 -47.75 5.24
C TYR A 230 -5.28 -47.98 6.49
N GLN A 231 -5.09 -47.24 7.59
CA GLN A 231 -5.97 -47.34 8.76
C GLN A 231 -7.40 -46.92 8.44
N MET A 232 -7.62 -46.05 7.45
CA MET A 232 -8.97 -45.64 7.05
C MET A 232 -9.77 -46.78 6.40
N ASN A 233 -9.12 -47.85 5.91
CA ASN A 233 -9.80 -49.02 5.33
C ASN A 233 -10.51 -49.91 6.37
N ARG A 234 -10.38 -49.60 7.67
CA ARG A 234 -10.95 -50.40 8.76
C ARG A 234 -12.42 -50.04 9.00
N PHE A 235 -13.14 -50.93 9.69
CA PHE A 235 -14.51 -50.70 10.19
C PHE A 235 -15.52 -50.28 9.10
N ASP A 236 -15.32 -50.78 7.88
CA ASP A 236 -16.17 -50.53 6.71
C ASP A 236 -16.47 -49.04 6.45
N ILE A 237 -15.51 -48.16 6.77
CA ILE A 237 -15.67 -46.70 6.61
C ILE A 237 -16.03 -46.34 5.16
N GLU A 238 -15.40 -46.98 4.18
CA GLU A 238 -15.70 -46.77 2.75
C GLU A 238 -17.17 -47.04 2.45
N LYS A 239 -17.64 -48.25 2.76
CA LYS A 239 -19.02 -48.68 2.52
C LYS A 239 -20.01 -47.75 3.20
N ASP A 240 -19.81 -47.44 4.47
CA ASP A 240 -20.73 -46.59 5.23
C ASP A 240 -20.69 -45.13 4.75
N MET A 241 -19.56 -44.65 4.22
CA MET A 241 -19.45 -43.32 3.63
C MET A 241 -20.21 -43.24 2.31
N LEU A 242 -20.04 -44.23 1.43
CA LEU A 242 -20.78 -44.32 0.18
C LEU A 242 -22.29 -44.35 0.43
N LEU A 243 -22.74 -45.14 1.41
CA LEU A 243 -24.16 -45.18 1.81
C LEU A 243 -24.64 -43.85 2.41
N SER A 244 -23.88 -43.24 3.31
CA SER A 244 -24.31 -42.00 3.98
C SER A 244 -24.41 -40.79 3.03
N LEU A 245 -23.67 -40.84 1.92
CA LEU A 245 -23.54 -39.77 0.93
C LEU A 245 -24.11 -40.17 -0.45
N GLU A 246 -24.92 -41.21 -0.53
CA GLU A 246 -25.37 -41.82 -1.80
C GLU A 246 -26.15 -40.87 -2.71
N ASP A 247 -26.81 -39.86 -2.14
CA ASP A 247 -27.60 -38.86 -2.88
C ASP A 247 -26.78 -37.62 -3.27
N ILE A 248 -25.58 -37.48 -2.71
CA ILE A 248 -24.74 -36.31 -2.96
C ILE A 248 -24.00 -36.53 -4.28
N ARG A 249 -24.13 -35.57 -5.19
CA ARG A 249 -23.41 -35.56 -6.48
C ARG A 249 -22.45 -34.39 -6.59
N GLY A 250 -22.71 -33.32 -5.85
CA GLY A 250 -21.86 -32.15 -5.83
C GLY A 250 -21.75 -31.43 -7.17
N TYR A 251 -22.86 -31.32 -7.91
CA TYR A 251 -22.93 -30.55 -9.14
C TYR A 251 -22.71 -29.06 -8.86
N SER A 252 -22.14 -28.32 -9.82
CA SER A 252 -22.14 -26.86 -9.77
C SER A 252 -23.58 -26.38 -9.61
N ILE A 253 -23.87 -25.68 -8.52
CA ILE A 253 -25.21 -25.25 -8.11
C ILE A 253 -25.66 -24.04 -8.95
N LYS A 254 -25.47 -24.08 -10.28
CA LYS A 254 -26.06 -23.09 -11.19
C LYS A 254 -27.58 -23.22 -11.24
N GLU A 255 -28.13 -24.37 -10.83
CA GLU A 255 -29.57 -24.67 -10.92
C GLU A 255 -30.33 -24.60 -9.58
N GLN A 256 -29.66 -24.59 -8.41
CA GLN A 256 -30.39 -24.39 -7.16
C GLN A 256 -30.61 -22.89 -6.90
N LYS A 257 -31.78 -22.55 -6.38
CA LYS A 257 -32.16 -21.17 -6.04
C LYS A 257 -31.36 -20.55 -4.87
N GLN A 258 -30.38 -21.26 -4.30
CA GLN A 258 -29.60 -20.87 -3.13
C GLN A 258 -28.11 -21.11 -3.35
N THR A 259 -27.40 -20.08 -3.80
CA THR A 259 -25.94 -20.02 -3.92
C THR A 259 -25.33 -19.31 -2.70
N PHE A 260 -24.15 -19.73 -2.24
CA PHE A 260 -23.34 -19.01 -1.26
C PHE A 260 -23.02 -17.59 -1.77
N ASN A 261 -22.41 -17.50 -2.95
CA ASN A 261 -22.17 -16.23 -3.62
C ASN A 261 -21.89 -16.44 -5.12
N PRO A 262 -22.59 -15.74 -6.04
CA PRO A 262 -22.41 -15.92 -7.49
C PRO A 262 -20.99 -15.64 -8.02
N ILE A 263 -20.19 -14.81 -7.35
CA ILE A 263 -18.80 -14.52 -7.74
C ILE A 263 -17.89 -15.66 -7.26
N CYS A 264 -18.08 -16.17 -6.04
CA CYS A 264 -17.33 -17.33 -5.56
C CYS A 264 -17.62 -18.58 -6.40
N ALA A 265 -18.85 -18.76 -6.89
CA ALA A 265 -19.23 -19.84 -7.80
C ALA A 265 -18.49 -19.82 -9.15
N GLN A 266 -17.87 -18.69 -9.51
CA GLN A 266 -17.05 -18.54 -10.72
C GLN A 266 -15.56 -18.77 -10.46
N ALA A 267 -15.15 -18.88 -9.19
CA ALA A 267 -13.77 -19.16 -8.85
C ALA A 267 -13.40 -20.58 -9.27
N LYS A 268 -12.18 -20.75 -9.75
CA LYS A 268 -11.68 -22.08 -10.13
C LYS A 268 -11.35 -22.87 -8.87
N LEU A 269 -11.99 -24.03 -8.72
CA LEU A 269 -11.77 -24.94 -7.61
C LEU A 269 -10.60 -25.88 -7.92
N TYR A 270 -9.65 -26.00 -7.01
CA TYR A 270 -8.52 -26.93 -7.09
C TYR A 270 -8.61 -27.94 -5.95
N SER A 271 -8.32 -29.20 -6.25
CA SER A 271 -8.39 -30.26 -5.24
C SER A 271 -7.00 -30.69 -4.82
N SER A 272 -6.76 -30.71 -3.51
CA SER A 272 -5.55 -31.31 -2.94
C SER A 272 -5.55 -32.84 -2.97
N ILE A 273 -6.59 -33.50 -3.46
CA ILE A 273 -6.61 -34.96 -3.68
C ILE A 273 -6.19 -35.29 -5.10
N ILE A 274 -6.61 -34.47 -6.06
CA ILE A 274 -6.29 -34.63 -7.48
C ILE A 274 -4.92 -34.01 -7.80
N GLY A 275 -4.56 -32.91 -7.11
CA GLY A 275 -3.32 -32.17 -7.34
C GLY A 275 -3.42 -31.09 -8.43
N GLU A 276 -4.62 -30.85 -8.97
CA GLU A 276 -4.87 -29.91 -10.07
C GLU A 276 -6.27 -29.28 -9.97
N GLN A 277 -6.63 -28.47 -10.98
CA GLN A 277 -7.94 -27.85 -11.08
C GLN A 277 -9.03 -28.93 -11.22
N MET A 278 -10.08 -28.82 -10.42
CA MET A 278 -11.27 -29.65 -10.54
C MET A 278 -12.06 -29.22 -11.79
N ASN A 279 -12.23 -30.15 -12.72
CA ASN A 279 -13.13 -29.96 -13.85
C ASN A 279 -14.61 -30.02 -13.41
N ASP A 280 -15.50 -29.41 -14.18
CA ASP A 280 -16.92 -29.35 -13.83
C ASP A 280 -17.62 -30.73 -13.81
N ASN A 281 -17.04 -31.72 -14.49
CA ASN A 281 -17.57 -33.09 -14.64
C ASN A 281 -17.24 -34.00 -13.45
N ILE A 282 -16.28 -33.62 -12.59
CA ILE A 282 -15.95 -34.38 -11.39
C ILE A 282 -17.08 -34.22 -10.38
N LEU A 283 -17.65 -35.34 -9.96
CA LEU A 283 -18.67 -35.38 -8.92
C LEU A 283 -18.00 -35.30 -7.54
N LEU A 284 -18.60 -34.55 -6.61
CA LEU A 284 -18.24 -34.60 -5.19
C LEU A 284 -19.14 -35.59 -4.45
N ASP A 285 -19.24 -36.80 -5.02
CA ASP A 285 -20.05 -37.89 -4.48
C ASP A 285 -19.33 -38.64 -3.35
N GLY A 286 -19.95 -39.70 -2.83
CA GLY A 286 -19.35 -40.53 -1.80
C GLY A 286 -17.96 -41.07 -2.16
N GLN A 287 -17.68 -41.32 -3.45
CA GLN A 287 -16.39 -41.84 -3.90
C GLN A 287 -15.30 -40.77 -3.82
N TYR A 288 -15.63 -39.52 -4.17
CA TYR A 288 -14.72 -38.39 -3.94
C TYR A 288 -14.40 -38.23 -2.46
N TRP A 289 -15.42 -38.27 -1.59
CA TRP A 289 -15.22 -38.08 -0.15
C TRP A 289 -14.45 -39.23 0.50
N TRP A 290 -14.65 -40.46 0.03
CA TRP A 290 -13.82 -41.58 0.45
C TRP A 290 -12.37 -41.38 0.01
N SER A 291 -12.14 -40.95 -1.23
CA SER A 291 -10.82 -40.61 -1.72
C SER A 291 -10.19 -39.48 -0.90
N ASN A 292 -10.94 -38.44 -0.53
CA ASN A 292 -10.49 -37.37 0.37
C ASN A 292 -10.08 -37.88 1.76
N VAL A 293 -10.69 -38.95 2.27
CA VAL A 293 -10.34 -39.51 3.58
C VAL A 293 -9.14 -40.46 3.51
N ARG A 294 -8.95 -41.12 2.35
CA ARG A 294 -8.03 -42.24 2.20
C ARG A 294 -6.75 -41.90 1.45
N GLN A 295 -6.82 -41.07 0.41
CA GLN A 295 -5.71 -40.81 -0.50
C GLN A 295 -4.77 -39.73 0.02
N VAL A 296 -3.55 -39.71 -0.53
CA VAL A 296 -2.52 -38.74 -0.18
C VAL A 296 -2.98 -37.33 -0.55
N VAL A 297 -2.77 -36.37 0.36
CA VAL A 297 -3.05 -34.96 0.13
C VAL A 297 -1.88 -34.33 -0.64
N ARG A 298 -2.09 -34.12 -1.94
CA ARG A 298 -1.23 -33.49 -2.95
C ARG A 298 -1.36 -31.95 -2.93
N PHE A 299 -1.13 -31.34 -1.76
CA PHE A 299 -1.26 -29.88 -1.59
C PHE A 299 -0.19 -29.10 -2.36
N TYR A 300 1.04 -29.61 -2.41
CA TYR A 300 2.12 -29.02 -3.22
C TYR A 300 1.71 -28.91 -4.69
N ASP A 301 1.27 -30.02 -5.29
CA ASP A 301 0.91 -30.09 -6.71
C ASP A 301 -0.21 -29.10 -7.05
N ALA A 302 -1.25 -29.05 -6.21
CA ALA A 302 -2.37 -28.16 -6.41
C ALA A 302 -1.99 -26.66 -6.27
N ILE A 303 -1.11 -26.30 -5.32
CA ILE A 303 -0.58 -24.93 -5.22
C ILE A 303 0.29 -24.59 -6.43
N ALA A 304 1.13 -25.51 -6.90
CA ALA A 304 1.95 -25.31 -8.09
C ALA A 304 1.08 -25.09 -9.34
N ALA A 305 0.00 -25.86 -9.50
CA ALA A 305 -0.99 -25.67 -10.56
C ALA A 305 -1.63 -24.28 -10.47
N ILE A 306 -2.10 -23.85 -9.30
CA ILE A 306 -2.68 -22.50 -9.09
C ILE A 306 -1.70 -21.39 -9.48
N ILE A 307 -0.43 -21.50 -9.10
CA ILE A 307 0.58 -20.49 -9.42
C ILE A 307 0.81 -20.43 -10.92
N LYS A 308 0.84 -21.58 -11.60
CA LYS A 308 1.08 -21.66 -13.04
C LYS A 308 -0.12 -21.20 -13.87
N ASP A 309 -1.29 -21.70 -13.53
CA ASP A 309 -2.51 -21.56 -14.35
C ASP A 309 -3.25 -20.25 -14.03
N GLU A 310 -3.27 -19.85 -12.76
CA GLU A 310 -3.85 -18.58 -12.36
C GLU A 310 -2.83 -17.47 -12.24
N ALA A 311 -1.53 -17.70 -12.06
CA ALA A 311 -0.62 -16.61 -11.64
C ALA A 311 -1.11 -15.91 -10.36
N ALA A 312 -1.70 -16.69 -9.43
CA ALA A 312 -2.11 -16.20 -8.13
C ALA A 312 -0.89 -15.78 -7.30
N ASN A 313 -0.92 -14.58 -6.73
CA ASN A 313 0.17 -14.01 -5.94
C ASN A 313 -0.26 -13.57 -4.54
N VAL A 314 -1.56 -13.71 -4.23
CA VAL A 314 -2.14 -13.44 -2.90
C VAL A 314 -2.85 -14.71 -2.44
N PHE A 315 -2.43 -15.26 -1.31
CA PHE A 315 -3.04 -16.44 -0.70
C PHE A 315 -3.64 -16.06 0.65
N LEU A 316 -4.96 -16.21 0.78
CA LEU A 316 -5.68 -15.90 2.01
C LEU A 316 -6.05 -17.21 2.71
N GLU A 317 -5.34 -17.52 3.79
CA GLU A 317 -5.53 -18.74 4.59
C GLU A 317 -6.73 -18.58 5.53
N ILE A 318 -7.86 -19.17 5.14
CA ILE A 318 -9.11 -19.20 5.91
C ILE A 318 -9.05 -20.34 6.92
N SER A 319 -8.80 -19.99 8.17
CA SER A 319 -8.51 -20.92 9.24
C SER A 319 -8.84 -20.36 10.64
N SER A 320 -8.87 -21.24 11.65
CA SER A 320 -8.85 -20.84 13.07
C SER A 320 -7.43 -20.57 13.61
N HIS A 321 -6.42 -21.03 12.88
CA HIS A 321 -5.00 -20.75 13.07
C HIS A 321 -4.24 -21.18 11.81
N PRO A 322 -3.30 -20.36 11.30
CA PRO A 322 -2.58 -20.68 10.08
C PRO A 322 -1.55 -21.78 10.29
N VAL A 323 -1.47 -22.68 9.31
CA VAL A 323 -0.50 -23.79 9.26
C VAL A 323 0.10 -24.00 7.88
N LEU A 324 -0.40 -23.31 6.85
CA LEU A 324 -0.02 -23.55 5.45
C LEU A 324 0.93 -22.48 4.89
N GLY A 325 1.06 -21.34 5.56
CA GLY A 325 1.87 -20.21 5.07
C GLY A 325 3.30 -20.58 4.66
N THR A 326 4.03 -21.38 5.45
CA THR A 326 5.39 -21.82 5.09
C THR A 326 5.39 -22.67 3.82
N SER A 327 4.48 -23.66 3.76
CA SER A 327 4.35 -24.55 2.61
C SER A 327 4.04 -23.77 1.33
N ILE A 328 3.11 -22.81 1.39
CA ILE A 328 2.75 -21.95 0.25
C ILE A 328 3.96 -21.16 -0.23
N ARG A 329 4.79 -20.58 0.67
CA ARG A 329 6.01 -19.86 0.27
C ARG A 329 6.99 -20.78 -0.45
N GLU A 330 7.22 -21.98 0.08
CA GLU A 330 8.14 -22.94 -0.54
C GLU A 330 7.67 -23.36 -1.93
N CYS A 331 6.37 -23.66 -2.10
CA CYS A 331 5.79 -23.95 -3.41
C CYS A 331 5.95 -22.76 -4.37
N TYR A 332 5.71 -21.54 -3.88
CA TYR A 332 5.80 -20.32 -4.69
C TYR A 332 7.22 -20.04 -5.17
N VAL A 333 8.21 -20.13 -4.27
CA VAL A 333 9.62 -19.89 -4.62
C VAL A 333 10.11 -20.89 -5.67
N LEU A 334 9.68 -22.16 -5.60
CA LEU A 334 10.09 -23.17 -6.57
C LEU A 334 9.37 -23.02 -7.92
N THR A 335 8.08 -22.66 -7.90
CA THR A 335 7.25 -22.64 -9.11
C THR A 335 7.35 -21.33 -9.88
N ASN A 336 7.49 -20.20 -9.19
CA ASN A 336 7.49 -18.87 -9.80
C ASN A 336 8.90 -18.41 -10.19
N GLN A 337 9.16 -18.32 -11.50
CA GLN A 337 10.46 -17.91 -12.04
C GLN A 337 10.80 -16.43 -11.79
N GLN A 338 9.82 -15.60 -11.45
CA GLN A 338 9.97 -14.14 -11.32
C GLN A 338 10.59 -13.67 -9.98
N GLN A 339 11.05 -14.59 -9.11
CA GLN A 339 11.70 -14.29 -7.81
C GLN A 339 10.93 -13.34 -6.86
N SER A 340 9.63 -13.10 -7.09
CA SER A 340 8.79 -12.36 -6.17
C SER A 340 8.35 -13.25 -4.99
N SER A 341 8.02 -12.63 -3.85
CA SER A 341 7.40 -13.34 -2.73
C SER A 341 5.87 -13.24 -2.80
N PRO A 342 5.12 -14.30 -2.49
CA PRO A 342 3.67 -14.23 -2.44
C PRO A 342 3.24 -13.42 -1.21
N LEU A 343 2.12 -12.70 -1.31
CA LEU A 343 1.46 -12.15 -0.14
C LEU A 343 0.61 -13.25 0.50
N ILE A 344 0.88 -13.56 1.77
CA ILE A 344 0.11 -14.55 2.53
C ILE A 344 -0.63 -13.83 3.64
N LEU A 345 -1.94 -13.99 3.65
CA LEU A 345 -2.88 -13.33 4.54
C LEU A 345 -3.57 -14.35 5.43
N LEU A 346 -3.90 -13.96 6.65
CA LEU A 346 -4.36 -14.85 7.71
C LEU A 346 -5.69 -14.37 8.26
N THR A 347 -6.65 -15.26 8.49
CA THR A 347 -7.93 -14.87 9.09
C THR A 347 -7.88 -14.79 10.61
N LEU A 348 -7.33 -15.81 11.28
CA LEU A 348 -7.29 -15.92 12.73
C LEU A 348 -5.96 -16.52 13.18
N ILE A 349 -5.46 -16.09 14.34
CA ILE A 349 -4.32 -16.72 15.01
C ILE A 349 -4.79 -17.15 16.41
N ARG A 350 -4.47 -18.40 16.79
CA ARG A 350 -4.84 -18.96 18.09
C ARG A 350 -4.40 -18.06 19.24
N LYS A 351 -5.36 -17.70 20.11
CA LYS A 351 -5.19 -16.85 21.29
C LYS A 351 -4.77 -15.39 21.02
N GLU A 352 -4.84 -14.96 19.77
CA GLU A 352 -4.69 -13.54 19.40
C GLU A 352 -6.05 -12.87 19.27
N ASN A 353 -6.07 -11.54 19.21
CA ASN A 353 -7.29 -10.80 18.94
C ASN A 353 -7.78 -11.06 17.51
N GLU A 354 -9.00 -11.57 17.40
CA GLU A 354 -9.57 -12.07 16.15
C GLU A 354 -9.85 -10.94 15.16
N GLN A 355 -10.38 -9.82 15.65
CA GLN A 355 -10.65 -8.64 14.82
C GLN A 355 -9.34 -8.01 14.34
N ILE A 356 -8.36 -7.81 15.22
CA ILE A 356 -7.07 -7.22 14.85
C ILE A 356 -6.37 -8.07 13.80
N THR A 357 -6.37 -9.40 13.96
CA THR A 357 -5.75 -10.31 12.98
C THR A 357 -6.41 -10.15 11.60
N LEU A 358 -7.75 -10.22 11.55
CA LEU A 358 -8.49 -10.13 10.31
C LEU A 358 -8.36 -8.75 9.64
N LEU A 359 -8.35 -7.67 10.43
CA LEU A 359 -8.14 -6.30 9.96
C LEU A 359 -6.72 -6.04 9.50
N THR A 360 -5.72 -6.70 10.09
CA THR A 360 -4.34 -6.62 9.63
C THR A 360 -4.22 -7.19 8.22
N SER A 361 -4.86 -8.34 7.95
CA SER A 361 -4.93 -8.92 6.61
C SER A 361 -5.68 -8.01 5.62
N LEU A 362 -6.77 -7.38 6.05
CA LEU A 362 -7.48 -6.38 5.25
C LEU A 362 -6.57 -5.18 4.93
N ALA A 363 -5.85 -4.65 5.92
CA ALA A 363 -4.91 -3.54 5.75
C ALA A 363 -3.76 -3.89 4.80
N GLN A 364 -3.28 -5.13 4.82
CA GLN A 364 -2.28 -5.59 3.85
C GLN A 364 -2.85 -5.65 2.43
N LEU A 365 -4.11 -6.08 2.26
CA LEU A 365 -4.80 -6.04 0.96
C LEU A 365 -4.98 -4.62 0.43
N THR A 366 -5.19 -3.63 1.30
CA THR A 366 -5.40 -2.24 0.85
C THR A 366 -4.20 -1.64 0.14
N THR A 367 -2.99 -2.13 0.46
CA THR A 367 -1.76 -1.72 -0.23
C THR A 367 -1.77 -2.14 -1.71
N LEU A 368 -2.60 -3.12 -2.05
CA LEU A 368 -2.71 -3.64 -3.40
C LEU A 368 -3.99 -3.11 -4.09
N SER A 369 -5.12 -2.96 -3.38
CA SER A 369 -6.43 -2.60 -3.97
C SER A 369 -7.34 -1.79 -3.04
N HIS A 370 -8.36 -1.12 -3.59
CA HIS A 370 -9.31 -0.28 -2.85
C HIS A 370 -10.42 -1.07 -2.09
N VAL A 371 -10.14 -2.29 -1.64
CA VAL A 371 -11.15 -3.20 -1.05
C VAL A 371 -11.71 -2.75 0.31
N TRP A 372 -11.06 -1.79 0.98
CA TRP A 372 -11.43 -1.34 2.32
C TRP A 372 -12.72 -0.54 2.40
N GLN A 373 -13.16 0.10 1.31
CA GLN A 373 -14.34 0.96 1.34
C GLN A 373 -15.59 0.20 1.76
N GLN A 374 -15.71 -1.05 1.30
CA GLN A 374 -16.86 -1.90 1.61
C GLN A 374 -16.89 -2.30 3.09
N TYR A 375 -15.73 -2.51 3.72
CA TYR A 375 -15.64 -2.81 5.16
C TYR A 375 -16.33 -1.73 6.01
N PHE A 376 -16.12 -0.45 5.69
CA PHE A 376 -16.76 0.66 6.41
C PHE A 376 -18.24 0.83 6.04
N HIS A 377 -18.59 0.61 4.77
CA HIS A 377 -19.98 0.69 4.31
C HIS A 377 -20.88 -0.32 5.02
N THR A 378 -20.42 -1.57 5.20
CA THR A 378 -21.20 -2.63 5.88
C THR A 378 -21.51 -2.31 7.34
N ARG A 379 -20.72 -1.46 8.00
CA ARG A 379 -20.91 -1.07 9.40
C ARG A 379 -21.83 0.12 9.60
N GLN A 380 -22.42 0.65 8.53
CA GLN A 380 -23.32 1.81 8.57
C GLN A 380 -22.75 2.92 9.46
N ILE A 381 -21.43 3.16 9.37
CA ILE A 381 -20.82 4.30 10.05
C ILE A 381 -21.61 5.52 9.57
N LEU A 382 -22.34 6.13 10.50
CA LEU A 382 -23.22 7.24 10.19
C LEU A 382 -22.37 8.28 9.47
N PRO A 383 -22.86 8.86 8.35
CA PRO A 383 -22.22 10.06 7.84
C PRO A 383 -22.10 11.04 9.00
N LEU A 384 -20.92 11.64 9.17
CA LEU A 384 -20.66 12.62 10.21
C LEU A 384 -21.83 13.60 10.24
N LYS A 385 -22.44 13.81 11.42
CA LYS A 385 -23.68 14.58 11.51
C LYS A 385 -23.46 16.03 11.05
N ASN A 386 -22.24 16.54 11.25
CA ASN A 386 -21.77 17.83 10.80
C ASN A 386 -20.34 17.70 10.22
N HIS A 387 -19.99 18.56 9.28
CA HIS A 387 -18.61 18.69 8.79
C HIS A 387 -17.61 19.07 9.91
N GLU A 388 -18.08 19.58 11.05
CA GLU A 388 -17.25 20.06 12.17
C GLU A 388 -16.81 18.97 13.15
N GLU A 389 -17.23 17.71 13.00
CA GLU A 389 -16.60 16.55 13.68
C GLU A 389 -15.23 16.22 13.05
N TYR A 390 -14.41 17.25 12.83
CA TYR A 390 -13.15 17.11 12.15
C TYR A 390 -12.18 16.26 12.97
N PHE A 391 -11.52 15.40 12.22
CA PHE A 391 -10.31 14.68 12.54
C PHE A 391 -9.17 15.63 12.92
N ASP A 392 -9.20 16.17 14.13
CA ASP A 392 -8.05 16.81 14.74
C ASP A 392 -6.97 15.73 14.94
N ASN A 393 -5.84 15.86 14.25
CA ASN A 393 -4.63 15.01 14.32
C ASN A 393 -4.44 13.89 13.28
N PHE A 394 -5.09 13.93 12.11
CA PHE A 394 -4.59 13.10 11.00
C PHE A 394 -3.39 13.78 10.33
N PRO A 395 -2.22 13.12 10.23
CA PRO A 395 -1.10 13.69 9.51
C PRO A 395 -1.53 13.91 8.06
N LEU A 396 -1.50 15.18 7.62
CA LEU A 396 -1.69 15.51 6.22
C LEU A 396 -0.59 14.86 5.38
N TYR A 397 -0.88 14.70 4.09
CA TYR A 397 0.11 14.23 3.13
C TYR A 397 1.40 15.06 3.29
N LYS A 398 2.48 14.39 3.71
CA LYS A 398 3.78 15.04 3.88
C LYS A 398 4.43 15.15 2.51
N PHE A 399 4.33 16.32 1.91
CA PHE A 399 5.05 16.62 0.67
C PHE A 399 6.55 16.40 0.90
N HIS A 400 7.19 15.72 -0.05
CA HIS A 400 8.64 15.67 -0.12
C HIS A 400 9.13 17.03 -0.63
N LEU A 401 9.32 17.97 0.30
CA LEU A 401 9.76 19.33 0.00
C LEU A 401 11.26 19.33 -0.35
N SER A 402 11.57 18.97 -1.59
CA SER A 402 12.86 19.33 -2.18
C SER A 402 12.73 20.75 -2.75
N PRO A 403 13.67 21.67 -2.47
CA PRO A 403 13.65 23.01 -3.05
C PRO A 403 13.91 22.92 -4.55
N CYS A 404 12.83 22.79 -5.33
CA CYS A 404 12.83 22.84 -6.79
C CYS A 404 12.48 24.26 -7.24
N TRP A 405 13.24 25.25 -6.78
CA TRP A 405 13.08 26.65 -7.18
C TRP A 405 14.13 26.98 -8.25
N TYR A 406 13.68 27.38 -9.43
CA TYR A 406 14.54 28.01 -10.42
C TYR A 406 14.43 29.53 -10.27
N GLU A 407 15.30 30.12 -9.45
CA GLU A 407 15.42 31.57 -9.36
C GLU A 407 16.47 32.05 -10.37
N SER A 408 16.08 32.94 -11.29
CA SER A 408 17.03 33.57 -12.20
C SER A 408 17.96 34.53 -11.45
N LYS A 409 19.20 34.71 -11.91
CA LYS A 409 20.13 35.70 -11.33
C LYS A 409 19.53 37.11 -11.28
N GLY A 410 18.73 37.50 -12.26
CA GLY A 410 18.03 38.79 -12.28
C GLY A 410 17.02 38.92 -11.13
N SER A 411 16.24 37.87 -10.90
CA SER A 411 15.27 37.79 -9.79
C SER A 411 15.98 37.83 -8.42
N SER A 412 17.12 37.14 -8.28
CA SER A 412 17.86 37.13 -7.01
C SER A 412 18.45 38.52 -6.68
N ILE A 413 18.99 39.21 -7.70
CA ILE A 413 19.56 40.55 -7.54
C ILE A 413 18.46 41.55 -7.17
N GLN A 414 17.31 41.52 -7.84
CA GLN A 414 16.19 42.42 -7.54
C GLN A 414 15.61 42.19 -6.13
N ARG A 415 15.49 40.92 -5.71
CA ARG A 415 15.05 40.54 -4.36
C ARG A 415 16.01 41.03 -3.26
N LEU A 416 17.31 41.04 -3.53
CA LEU A 416 18.33 41.55 -2.62
C LEU A 416 18.40 43.10 -2.63
N ALA A 417 18.18 43.72 -3.79
CA ALA A 417 18.25 45.17 -3.99
C ALA A 417 17.11 45.96 -3.33
N ASN A 418 15.91 45.38 -3.24
CA ASN A 418 14.73 46.00 -2.58
C ASN A 418 14.88 46.21 -1.05
N ARG A 419 16.08 46.05 -0.48
CA ARG A 419 16.38 46.31 0.93
C ARG A 419 16.99 47.70 1.20
N ILE A 420 17.32 48.48 0.16
CA ILE A 420 17.86 49.85 0.30
C ILE A 420 17.03 50.77 -0.63
N PRO A 421 16.50 51.92 -0.15
CA PRO A 421 15.85 52.88 -1.04
C PRO A 421 16.89 53.40 -2.04
N THR A 422 16.72 53.12 -3.32
CA THR A 422 17.61 53.60 -4.39
C THR A 422 16.89 54.72 -5.14
N HIS A 423 17.64 55.77 -5.52
CA HIS A 423 17.13 56.86 -6.35
C HIS A 423 16.52 56.26 -7.64
N PRO A 424 15.31 56.68 -8.08
CA PRO A 424 14.55 56.00 -9.14
C PRO A 424 15.34 55.73 -10.41
N LEU A 425 16.26 56.63 -10.79
CA LEU A 425 17.07 56.47 -11.99
C LEU A 425 18.46 55.87 -11.76
N LEU A 426 19.01 55.93 -10.53
CA LEU A 426 20.43 55.61 -10.28
C LEU A 426 20.70 54.10 -10.18
N GLY A 427 19.73 53.35 -9.69
CA GLY A 427 19.84 51.90 -9.53
C GLY A 427 20.85 51.49 -8.45
N ILE A 428 21.55 50.37 -8.69
CA ILE A 428 22.32 49.65 -7.67
C ILE A 428 23.81 49.91 -7.84
N ARG A 429 24.48 50.26 -6.73
CA ARG A 429 25.95 50.38 -6.68
C ARG A 429 26.61 49.01 -6.91
N GLN A 430 27.54 48.97 -7.85
CA GLN A 430 28.35 47.79 -8.17
C GLN A 430 29.58 47.74 -7.24
N LEU A 431 30.05 46.53 -6.94
CA LEU A 431 31.30 46.30 -6.20
C LEU A 431 32.47 46.45 -7.18
N ASN A 432 33.14 47.60 -7.14
CA ASN A 432 34.26 47.94 -8.02
C ASN A 432 35.50 48.35 -7.21
N ASP A 433 36.66 48.43 -7.88
CA ASP A 433 37.96 48.81 -7.30
C ASP A 433 37.93 50.19 -6.61
N GLN A 434 38.86 50.44 -5.69
CA GLN A 434 38.93 51.69 -4.89
C GLN A 434 39.08 52.98 -5.72
N THR A 435 39.39 52.88 -7.01
CA THR A 435 39.63 53.99 -7.93
C THR A 435 38.37 54.51 -8.63
N SER A 436 37.25 53.76 -8.61
CA SER A 436 35.99 54.24 -9.17
C SER A 436 34.76 53.61 -8.52
N ALA A 437 33.68 54.38 -8.43
CA ALA A 437 32.38 53.89 -8.01
C ALA A 437 31.42 53.88 -9.20
N THR A 438 30.71 52.77 -9.39
CA THR A 438 29.76 52.62 -10.51
C THR A 438 28.40 52.16 -10.00
N TRP A 439 27.35 52.70 -10.59
CA TRP A 439 25.97 52.29 -10.41
C TRP A 439 25.44 51.76 -11.72
N LYS A 440 24.57 50.76 -11.62
CA LYS A 440 23.84 50.20 -12.77
C LYS A 440 22.35 50.33 -12.51
N SER A 441 21.66 50.93 -13.47
CA SER A 441 20.21 51.07 -13.51
C SER A 441 19.63 50.52 -14.81
N LEU A 442 18.34 50.18 -14.77
CA LEU A 442 17.57 49.71 -15.91
C LEU A 442 16.39 50.66 -16.10
N ILE A 443 16.46 51.51 -17.11
CA ILE A 443 15.42 52.50 -17.41
C ILE A 443 14.42 51.88 -18.39
N ASN A 444 13.16 51.92 -17.98
CA ASN A 444 12.01 51.51 -18.79
C ASN A 444 10.86 52.45 -18.50
N ILE A 445 10.44 53.21 -19.51
CA ILE A 445 9.41 54.25 -19.41
C ILE A 445 8.01 53.71 -19.10
N ASN A 446 7.76 52.40 -19.23
CA ASN A 446 6.49 51.78 -18.86
C ASN A 446 6.40 51.40 -17.37
N VAL A 447 7.50 51.50 -16.63
CA VAL A 447 7.49 51.28 -15.18
C VAL A 447 7.01 52.56 -14.48
N PRO A 448 6.11 52.49 -13.48
CA PRO A 448 5.57 53.68 -12.82
C PRO A 448 6.66 54.66 -12.33
N GLN A 449 7.79 54.14 -11.83
CA GLN A 449 8.92 54.92 -11.32
C GLN A 449 9.67 55.73 -12.40
N HIS A 450 9.52 55.42 -13.68
CA HIS A 450 10.17 56.14 -14.80
C HIS A 450 9.17 56.79 -15.75
N SER A 451 7.87 56.62 -15.50
CA SER A 451 6.80 57.06 -16.41
C SER A 451 6.84 58.55 -16.72
N PHE A 452 7.33 59.37 -15.79
CA PHE A 452 7.53 60.82 -15.97
C PHE A 452 8.53 61.17 -17.09
N LEU A 453 9.41 60.25 -17.50
CA LEU A 453 10.33 60.49 -18.61
C LEU A 453 9.61 60.61 -19.96
N LYS A 454 8.38 60.07 -20.08
CA LYS A 454 7.55 60.17 -21.28
C LYS A 454 7.19 61.62 -21.64
N ASP A 455 7.21 62.51 -20.65
CA ASP A 455 6.83 63.91 -20.82
C ASP A 455 7.93 64.74 -21.54
N HIS A 456 9.18 64.28 -21.54
CA HIS A 456 10.30 64.97 -22.19
C HIS A 456 10.48 64.50 -23.64
N LYS A 457 9.67 65.07 -24.54
CA LYS A 457 9.58 64.70 -25.96
C LYS A 457 10.11 65.81 -26.87
N SER A 458 10.90 65.46 -27.89
CA SER A 458 11.32 66.37 -28.96
C SER A 458 11.16 65.68 -30.32
N GLN A 459 10.48 66.31 -31.28
CA GLN A 459 10.19 65.75 -32.61
C GLN A 459 9.71 64.29 -32.57
N ASP A 460 8.73 64.03 -31.70
CA ASP A 460 8.12 62.73 -31.44
C ASP A 460 9.00 61.62 -30.82
N ALA A 461 10.29 61.87 -30.57
CA ALA A 461 11.15 60.99 -29.79
C ALA A 461 11.13 61.36 -28.30
N ILE A 462 11.00 60.35 -27.42
CA ILE A 462 11.18 60.53 -25.98
C ILE A 462 12.68 60.55 -25.71
N LEU A 463 13.20 61.68 -25.24
CA LEU A 463 14.61 61.85 -24.97
C LEU A 463 14.85 61.78 -23.46
N PHE A 464 15.89 61.05 -23.04
CA PHE A 464 16.34 61.15 -21.66
C PHE A 464 16.77 62.60 -21.38
N PRO A 465 16.19 63.28 -20.37
CA PRO A 465 16.47 64.68 -20.12
C PRO A 465 17.95 64.94 -19.83
N ALA A 466 18.53 66.00 -20.41
CA ALA A 466 19.92 66.36 -20.15
C ALA A 466 20.19 66.59 -18.65
N VAL A 467 19.22 67.18 -17.94
CA VAL A 467 19.28 67.39 -16.49
C VAL A 467 19.29 66.08 -15.70
N ALA A 468 18.73 64.99 -16.22
CA ALA A 468 18.70 63.71 -15.54
C ALA A 468 20.09 63.08 -15.44
N TYR A 469 21.02 63.37 -16.38
CA TYR A 469 22.42 62.97 -16.23
C TYR A 469 23.09 63.67 -15.03
N LEU A 470 22.74 64.93 -14.76
CA LEU A 470 23.24 65.69 -13.61
C LEU A 470 22.60 65.19 -12.30
N GLU A 471 21.31 64.84 -12.32
CA GLU A 471 20.63 64.24 -11.17
C GLU A 471 21.25 62.90 -10.77
N LEU A 472 21.54 62.04 -11.75
CA LEU A 472 22.23 60.77 -11.52
C LEU A 472 23.60 60.97 -10.87
N ALA A 473 24.37 61.93 -11.37
CA ALA A 473 25.67 62.29 -10.81
C ALA A 473 25.55 62.88 -9.39
N THR A 474 24.49 63.63 -9.11
CA THR A 474 24.16 64.20 -7.80
C THR A 474 23.82 63.10 -6.81
N ALA A 475 22.89 62.20 -7.16
CA ALA A 475 22.48 61.09 -6.32
C ALA A 475 23.64 60.11 -6.05
N ALA A 476 24.48 59.84 -7.05
CA ALA A 476 25.68 59.03 -6.89
C ALA A 476 26.69 59.66 -5.93
N SER A 477 26.94 60.97 -6.08
CA SER A 477 27.78 61.74 -5.17
C SER A 477 27.26 61.70 -3.73
N GLN A 478 25.95 61.92 -3.54
CA GLN A 478 25.33 61.84 -2.22
C GLN A 478 25.50 60.46 -1.57
N GLN A 479 25.27 59.37 -2.32
CA GLN A 479 25.46 58.00 -1.80
C GLN A 479 26.90 57.73 -1.36
N LEU A 480 27.91 58.28 -2.05
CA LEU A 480 29.31 58.16 -1.64
C LEU A 480 29.61 58.93 -0.36
N LEU A 481 29.00 60.10 -0.18
CA LEU A 481 29.19 60.94 1.00
C LEU A 481 28.50 60.36 2.24
N SER A 482 27.28 59.82 2.10
CA SER A 482 26.56 59.18 3.20
C SER A 482 27.18 57.88 3.72
N SER A 483 28.25 57.38 3.07
CA SER A 483 29.04 56.24 3.56
C SER A 483 30.16 56.65 4.54
N LYS A 484 30.41 57.96 4.71
CA LYS A 484 31.30 58.51 5.72
C LYS A 484 30.44 59.04 6.87
N GLU A 485 30.45 58.33 7.99
CA GLU A 485 29.82 58.74 9.24
C GLU A 485 30.43 60.05 9.72
N ASP A 486 29.78 61.18 9.48
CA ASP A 486 29.96 62.38 10.28
C ASP A 486 28.65 63.19 10.28
N ASP A 487 28.05 63.27 11.47
CA ASP A 487 26.77 63.87 11.84
C ASP A 487 26.75 65.41 11.72
N GLN A 488 27.03 65.96 10.54
CA GLN A 488 26.76 67.37 10.26
C GLN A 488 25.77 67.52 9.11
N GLN A 489 24.56 67.98 9.47
CA GLN A 489 23.44 68.32 8.59
C GLN A 489 23.73 69.52 7.67
N GLN A 490 24.79 69.46 6.88
CA GLN A 490 25.02 70.40 5.81
C GLN A 490 24.92 69.66 4.48
N GLN A 491 23.93 70.04 3.67
CA GLN A 491 23.83 69.49 2.32
C GLN A 491 25.09 69.90 1.54
N PRO A 492 25.87 68.95 1.02
CA PRO A 492 27.07 69.25 0.27
C PRO A 492 26.71 70.08 -0.95
N THR A 493 27.47 71.16 -1.19
CA THR A 493 27.31 71.91 -2.44
C THR A 493 28.05 71.15 -3.53
N ILE A 494 27.30 70.60 -4.49
CA ILE A 494 27.86 69.92 -5.66
C ILE A 494 27.96 70.93 -6.79
N ILE A 495 29.18 71.18 -7.24
CA ILE A 495 29.49 72.08 -8.35
C ILE A 495 29.85 71.22 -9.56
N PHE A 496 29.20 71.49 -10.69
CA PHE A 496 29.49 70.86 -11.96
C PHE A 496 30.30 71.81 -12.84
N GLU A 497 31.41 71.33 -13.38
CA GLU A 497 32.29 72.07 -14.30
C GLU A 497 32.49 71.28 -15.60
N ASP A 498 32.75 71.99 -16.70
CA ASP A 498 33.04 71.38 -18.01
C ASP A 498 32.02 70.33 -18.48
N ILE A 499 30.72 70.60 -18.26
CA ILE A 499 29.62 69.69 -18.63
C ILE A 499 29.52 69.59 -20.16
N ASN A 500 29.63 68.37 -20.68
CA ASN A 500 29.46 68.07 -22.09
C ASN A 500 28.46 66.93 -22.30
N PHE A 501 27.37 67.21 -23.01
CA PHE A 501 26.39 66.21 -23.46
C PHE A 501 26.76 65.75 -24.87
N THR A 502 27.35 64.56 -24.98
CA THR A 502 27.94 64.04 -26.22
C THR A 502 26.91 63.43 -27.16
N LYS A 503 25.86 62.79 -26.63
CA LYS A 503 24.81 62.16 -27.45
C LYS A 503 23.50 62.09 -26.70
N ALA A 504 22.39 62.42 -27.35
CA ALA A 504 21.06 62.21 -26.80
C ALA A 504 20.75 60.71 -26.67
N LEU A 505 20.15 60.32 -25.54
CA LEU A 505 19.61 58.97 -25.35
C LEU A 505 18.13 58.97 -25.71
N ILE A 506 17.75 58.23 -26.74
CA ILE A 506 16.35 58.04 -27.15
C ILE A 506 15.79 56.85 -26.37
N LEU A 507 14.63 57.03 -25.74
CA LEU A 507 13.92 55.99 -24.99
C LEU A 507 12.74 55.49 -25.83
N ASN A 508 12.65 54.18 -26.00
CA ASN A 508 11.57 53.52 -26.74
C ASN A 508 10.66 52.74 -25.78
N GLU A 509 9.37 52.64 -26.11
CA GLU A 509 8.39 51.93 -25.27
C GLU A 509 8.64 50.41 -25.22
N HIS A 510 9.39 49.86 -26.16
CA HIS A 510 9.66 48.42 -26.24
C HIS A 510 11.06 48.03 -25.78
N GLU A 511 11.85 48.99 -25.30
CA GLU A 511 13.26 48.76 -24.96
C GLU A 511 13.54 49.01 -23.48
N LEU A 512 14.35 48.13 -22.92
CA LEU A 512 14.97 48.31 -21.62
C LEU A 512 16.35 48.90 -21.84
N VAL A 513 16.61 50.05 -21.24
CA VAL A 513 17.88 50.75 -21.39
C VAL A 513 18.74 50.54 -20.16
N GLU A 514 19.88 49.89 -20.31
CA GLU A 514 20.87 49.84 -19.23
C GLU A 514 21.59 51.19 -19.14
N VAL A 515 21.58 51.81 -17.96
CA VAL A 515 22.32 53.04 -17.65
C VAL A 515 23.35 52.75 -16.58
N PHE A 516 24.62 52.98 -16.90
CA PHE A 516 25.66 53.04 -15.87
C PHE A 516 25.91 54.48 -15.46
N THR A 517 26.20 54.73 -14.20
CA THR A 517 26.74 56.01 -13.72
C THR A 517 28.06 55.70 -13.06
N GLN A 518 29.16 56.33 -13.47
CA GLN A 518 30.49 56.10 -12.87
C GLN A 518 31.10 57.40 -12.37
N ILE A 519 31.70 57.38 -11.17
CA ILE A 519 32.50 58.45 -10.58
C ILE A 519 33.93 57.93 -10.36
N ILE A 520 34.94 58.61 -10.91
CA ILE A 520 36.37 58.26 -10.76
C ILE A 520 36.99 59.07 -9.61
N MET A 521 37.84 58.41 -8.81
CA MET A 521 38.47 58.94 -7.60
C MET A 521 39.98 59.17 -7.77
N PRO A 522 40.61 60.12 -7.03
CA PRO A 522 40.05 60.96 -5.97
C PRO A 522 39.35 62.19 -6.56
N MET A 523 38.05 62.35 -6.26
CA MET A 523 37.10 63.35 -6.77
C MET A 523 37.71 64.47 -7.62
N ARG A 524 37.64 64.30 -8.94
CA ARG A 524 37.65 65.32 -10.00
C ARG A 524 37.99 64.58 -11.30
N GLU A 525 37.01 63.94 -11.95
CA GLU A 525 36.86 64.29 -13.38
C GLU A 525 35.63 63.78 -14.15
N TRP A 526 34.95 62.65 -13.89
CA TRP A 526 33.84 62.25 -14.80
C TRP A 526 32.60 61.66 -14.13
N TYR A 527 31.42 62.05 -14.63
CA TYR A 527 30.23 61.20 -14.67
C TYR A 527 30.16 60.54 -16.05
N ILE A 528 30.02 59.22 -16.15
CA ILE A 528 29.83 58.55 -17.45
C ILE A 528 28.49 57.84 -17.44
N ILE A 529 27.62 58.22 -18.38
CA ILE A 529 26.38 57.51 -18.65
C ILE A 529 26.49 56.71 -19.94
N PHE A 530 26.53 55.40 -19.76
CA PHE A 530 26.63 54.39 -20.81
C PHE A 530 25.24 53.82 -21.09
N CYS A 531 24.82 53.85 -22.36
CA CYS A 531 23.65 53.11 -22.83
C CYS A 531 24.08 52.00 -23.79
N ASN A 532 23.50 50.80 -23.64
CA ASN A 532 23.53 49.78 -24.68
C ASN A 532 22.10 49.55 -25.22
N GLN A 533 21.86 49.95 -26.46
CA GLN A 533 20.75 49.48 -27.27
C GLN A 533 21.28 48.31 -28.10
N ASP A 534 21.39 47.12 -27.52
CA ASP A 534 21.22 45.84 -28.21
C ASP A 534 21.52 44.63 -27.32
N ASN A 535 20.57 43.69 -27.34
CA ASN A 535 20.64 42.28 -26.95
C ASN A 535 21.52 41.88 -25.75
N LEU A 536 20.84 41.34 -24.72
CA LEU A 536 21.28 40.74 -23.44
C LEU A 536 22.44 39.71 -23.45
N ASN A 537 23.30 39.63 -24.47
CA ASN A 537 24.26 38.53 -24.66
C ASN A 537 25.71 38.92 -25.05
N LYS A 538 26.20 40.14 -24.79
CA LYS A 538 27.62 40.47 -25.06
C LYS A 538 28.33 41.19 -23.91
N TYR A 539 29.28 40.50 -23.27
CA TYR A 539 30.11 40.95 -22.13
C TYR A 539 31.37 41.72 -22.56
N LEU A 540 31.29 42.58 -23.58
CA LEU A 540 32.45 43.37 -24.00
C LEU A 540 32.18 44.86 -23.76
N LEU A 541 33.02 45.49 -22.91
CA LEU A 541 33.01 46.91 -22.55
C LEU A 541 33.07 47.88 -23.76
N ASN A 542 33.39 47.39 -24.96
CA ASN A 542 33.59 48.20 -26.17
C ASN A 542 32.29 48.62 -26.90
N GLN A 543 31.09 48.37 -26.35
CA GLN A 543 29.81 48.72 -27.02
C GLN A 543 29.00 49.83 -26.34
N PHE A 544 29.47 50.38 -25.23
CA PHE A 544 28.71 51.41 -24.54
C PHE A 544 28.92 52.80 -25.17
N THR A 545 27.83 53.53 -25.37
CA THR A 545 27.89 54.90 -25.89
C THR A 545 27.99 55.90 -24.75
N LEU A 546 28.97 56.80 -24.78
CA LEU A 546 29.08 57.93 -23.86
C LEU A 546 27.99 58.97 -24.20
N HIS A 547 27.12 59.27 -23.24
CA HIS A 547 26.05 60.26 -23.41
C HIS A 547 26.35 61.63 -22.81
N ALA A 548 27.07 61.65 -21.69
CA ALA A 548 27.38 62.89 -20.98
C ALA A 548 28.59 62.69 -20.06
N GLN A 549 29.39 63.76 -19.91
CA GLN A 549 30.58 63.82 -19.06
C GLN A 549 30.84 65.23 -18.51
N GLY A 550 31.67 65.33 -17.48
CA GLY A 550 32.05 66.61 -16.86
C GLY A 550 32.59 66.39 -15.45
N LYS A 551 33.16 67.45 -14.87
CA LYS A 551 33.79 67.40 -13.56
C LYS A 551 32.79 67.73 -12.46
N ILE A 552 33.00 67.10 -11.31
CA ILE A 552 32.20 67.33 -10.11
C ILE A 552 33.16 67.72 -8.99
N GLU A 553 32.96 68.90 -8.44
CA GLU A 553 33.59 69.33 -7.21
C GLU A 553 32.54 69.31 -6.09
N ILE A 554 32.90 68.68 -4.97
CA ILE A 554 32.04 68.62 -3.79
C ILE A 554 32.66 69.54 -2.75
N ASN A 555 32.00 70.67 -2.51
CA ASN A 555 32.44 71.66 -1.53
C ASN A 555 31.56 71.61 -0.28
N PHE A 556 32.20 71.44 0.86
CA PHE A 556 31.62 71.69 2.18
C PHE A 556 31.96 73.14 2.54
N LYS A 557 31.18 74.13 2.08
CA LYS A 557 31.47 75.54 2.40
C LYS A 557 31.03 75.89 3.81
N GLU A 558 31.97 76.37 4.64
CA GLU A 558 31.66 77.33 5.70
C GLU A 558 31.04 78.60 5.07
N GLN A 559 29.87 79.01 5.56
CA GLN A 559 29.17 80.20 5.10
C GLN A 559 30.05 81.46 5.24
N LYS A 560 30.58 81.99 4.13
CA LYS A 560 30.94 83.41 4.07
C LYS A 560 29.72 84.21 3.62
N SER A 561 29.26 85.09 4.51
CA SER A 561 28.20 86.06 4.29
C SER A 561 28.50 86.93 3.07
N LEU A 562 27.59 86.92 2.10
CA LEU A 562 27.52 87.92 1.03
C LEU A 562 26.93 89.20 1.63
N THR A 563 27.78 90.17 1.96
CA THR A 563 27.36 91.55 2.23
C THR A 563 27.04 92.23 0.90
N ILE A 564 25.76 92.55 0.69
CA ILE A 564 25.31 93.47 -0.35
C ILE A 564 25.51 94.89 0.20
N PRO A 565 26.17 95.83 -0.52
CA PRO A 565 26.19 97.23 -0.10
C PRO A 565 24.81 97.85 -0.32
N ASN A 566 24.23 98.44 0.73
CA ASN A 566 23.07 99.31 0.59
C ASN A 566 23.47 100.60 -0.16
N THR A 567 22.52 101.11 -0.95
CA THR A 567 22.49 102.40 -1.67
C THR A 567 23.37 103.51 -1.12
#